data_AF-A0A540WHU5-F1
#
_entry.id   AF-A0A540WHU5-F1
#
_cell.length_a   1.000
_cell.length_b   1.000
_cell.length_c   1.000
_cell.angle_alpha   90.00
_cell.angle_beta   90.00
_cell.angle_gamma   90.00
#
_symmetry.space_group_name_H-M   'P 1'
#
loop_
_entity.id
_entity.type
_entity.pdbx_description
1 polymer ?
#
loop_
_entity_poly.entity_id
_entity_poly.type
_entity_poly.pdbx_seq_one_letter_code
_entity_poly.pdbx_strand_id
1 'polypeptide(L)'
;MSSQGLEAEGVELPRDTAGFTRRECPSCMRPFKTRPGPHDARALLHKLQAFFALENAHESEEGLPVWRCPYCGHRAEADCFLTPAQQTHLESVARAWANHVRYEQLAHVSRTLSLNPSPTFVAVAPESLPGPMEPEPDELLRVIPMLCCGEDVKLLWEWDQLIFCPRCGARHGGLSGRQQVQLEIIPE
;
A
#
# COMPACT_ATOMS: atom_id res chain seq x y z
N MET A 1 -30.36 21.05 2.34
CA MET A 1 -29.55 19.95 2.90
C MET A 1 -28.33 19.84 2.01
N SER A 2 -27.16 20.25 2.53
CA SER A 2 -25.92 20.30 1.76
C SER A 2 -25.62 18.93 1.17
N SER A 3 -25.42 18.89 -0.15
CA SER A 3 -24.72 17.80 -0.82
C SER A 3 -23.27 17.84 -0.35
N GLN A 4 -22.99 17.24 0.80
CA GLN A 4 -21.63 16.80 1.09
C GLN A 4 -21.37 15.70 0.08
N GLY A 5 -20.70 16.05 -1.02
CA GLY A 5 -20.10 15.05 -1.89
C GLY A 5 -19.19 14.15 -1.06
N LEU A 6 -18.87 12.96 -1.58
CA LEU A 6 -17.86 12.12 -0.97
C LEU A 6 -16.54 12.89 -0.85
N GLU A 7 -16.25 13.43 0.33
CA GLU A 7 -14.91 13.87 0.70
C GLU A 7 -14.10 12.61 1.00
N ALA A 8 -13.67 11.91 -0.05
CA ALA A 8 -12.67 10.87 0.08
C ALA A 8 -11.31 11.56 0.07
N GLU A 9 -10.71 11.73 1.27
CA GLU A 9 -9.42 12.40 1.47
C GLU A 9 -8.22 11.60 0.87
N GLY A 10 -8.49 10.41 0.31
CA GLY A 10 -7.51 9.52 -0.30
C GLY A 10 -7.44 8.18 0.43
N VAL A 11 -6.82 7.19 -0.20
CA VAL A 11 -6.53 5.90 0.44
C VAL A 11 -5.04 5.84 0.69
N GLU A 12 -4.66 5.77 1.96
CA GLU A 12 -3.27 5.68 2.38
C GLU A 12 -2.99 4.40 3.17
N LEU A 13 -1.80 3.85 2.98
CA LEU A 13 -1.32 2.75 3.80
C LEU A 13 -0.76 3.28 5.12
N PRO A 14 -0.97 2.58 6.24
CA PRO A 14 -0.47 3.02 7.52
C PRO A 14 1.06 3.04 7.51
N ARG A 15 1.59 4.00 8.27
CA ARG A 15 3.02 4.26 8.39
C ARG A 15 3.43 4.12 9.85
N ASP A 16 4.67 3.73 10.06
CA ASP A 16 5.28 3.80 11.38
C ASP A 16 5.81 5.21 11.70
N THR A 17 6.33 5.43 12.91
CA THR A 17 6.78 6.77 13.34
C THR A 17 7.93 7.33 12.50
N ALA A 18 8.67 6.47 11.80
CA ALA A 18 9.73 6.87 10.87
C ALA A 18 9.24 7.02 9.42
N GLY A 19 7.94 6.88 9.18
CA GLY A 19 7.30 7.06 7.89
C GLY A 19 7.41 5.86 6.95
N PHE A 20 7.68 4.65 7.45
CA PHE A 20 7.73 3.44 6.62
C PHE A 20 6.41 2.68 6.65
N THR A 21 6.04 2.09 5.51
CA THR A 21 4.82 1.29 5.36
C THR A 21 5.15 -0.19 5.23
N ARG A 22 4.33 -1.04 5.86
CA ARG A 22 4.57 -2.48 5.98
C ARG A 22 4.22 -3.24 4.72
N ARG A 23 5.04 -4.24 4.41
CA ARG A 23 4.92 -5.14 3.26
C ARG A 23 5.22 -6.56 3.69
N GLU A 24 4.62 -7.52 3.00
CA GLU A 24 4.82 -8.93 3.26
C GLU A 24 5.14 -9.66 1.96
N CYS A 25 6.16 -10.52 1.97
CA CYS A 25 6.48 -11.28 0.78
C CYS A 25 5.48 -12.43 0.57
N PRO A 26 4.85 -12.55 -0.60
CA PRO A 26 3.89 -13.64 -0.87
C PRO A 26 4.55 -15.03 -0.93
N SER A 27 5.89 -15.08 -1.07
CA SER A 27 6.63 -16.35 -1.16
C SER A 27 7.21 -16.81 0.18
N CYS A 28 7.85 -15.92 0.93
CA CYS A 28 8.53 -16.30 2.18
C CYS A 28 7.83 -15.77 3.44
N MET A 29 6.70 -15.06 3.28
CA MET A 29 5.84 -14.50 4.34
C MET A 29 6.56 -13.58 5.35
N ARG A 30 7.77 -13.12 5.03
CA ARG A 30 8.53 -12.24 5.91
C ARG A 30 8.07 -10.78 5.75
N PRO A 31 7.88 -10.05 6.86
CA PRO A 31 7.57 -8.64 6.82
C PRO A 31 8.83 -7.82 6.55
N PHE A 32 8.67 -6.72 5.83
CA PHE A 32 9.65 -5.65 5.69
C PHE A 32 8.89 -4.33 5.58
N LYS A 33 9.58 -3.19 5.67
CA LYS A 33 8.95 -1.89 5.42
C LYS A 33 9.74 -1.07 4.42
N THR A 34 9.04 -0.33 3.58
CA THR A 34 9.62 0.60 2.60
C THR A 34 9.08 2.00 2.82
N ARG A 35 9.76 3.02 2.31
CA ARG A 35 9.16 4.35 2.23
C ARG A 35 8.00 4.35 1.22
N PRO A 36 6.92 5.10 1.48
CA PRO A 36 5.86 5.29 0.51
C PRO A 36 6.39 6.06 -0.70
N GLY A 37 5.92 5.69 -1.89
CA GLY A 37 6.24 6.39 -3.14
C GLY A 37 5.22 6.11 -4.25
N PRO A 38 5.47 6.58 -5.48
CA PRO A 38 4.55 6.43 -6.60
C PRO A 38 4.16 4.98 -6.92
N HIS A 39 5.06 4.03 -6.63
CA HIS A 39 4.79 2.61 -6.81
C HIS A 39 3.67 2.10 -5.90
N ASP A 40 3.53 2.68 -4.71
CA ASP A 40 2.50 2.29 -3.75
C ASP A 40 1.13 2.78 -4.19
N ALA A 41 1.04 4.03 -4.66
CA ALA A 41 -0.19 4.55 -5.24
C ALA A 41 -0.71 3.68 -6.39
N ARG A 42 0.19 3.20 -7.26
CA ARG A 42 -0.15 2.26 -8.35
C ARG A 42 -0.61 0.90 -7.84
N ALA A 43 0.09 0.35 -6.85
CA ALA A 43 -0.29 -0.92 -6.23
C ALA A 43 -1.68 -0.85 -5.59
N LEU A 44 -1.97 0.25 -4.88
CA LEU A 44 -3.27 0.53 -4.27
C LEU A 44 -4.38 0.63 -5.34
N LEU A 45 -4.15 1.44 -6.36
CA LEU A 45 -5.12 1.65 -7.43
C LEU A 45 -5.45 0.34 -8.16
N HIS A 46 -4.43 -0.43 -8.53
CA HIS A 46 -4.65 -1.74 -9.17
C HIS A 46 -5.44 -2.69 -8.27
N LYS A 47 -5.12 -2.73 -6.97
CA LYS A 47 -5.84 -3.59 -6.03
C LYS A 47 -7.29 -3.14 -5.85
N LEU A 48 -7.57 -1.84 -5.82
CA LEU A 48 -8.92 -1.28 -5.76
C LEU A 48 -9.72 -1.62 -7.03
N GLN A 49 -9.09 -1.54 -8.22
CA GLN A 49 -9.71 -1.92 -9.50
C GLN A 49 -10.12 -3.39 -9.56
N ALA A 50 -9.38 -4.27 -8.89
CA ALA A 50 -9.76 -5.68 -8.77
C ALA A 50 -11.05 -5.90 -7.97
N PHE A 51 -11.44 -4.96 -7.10
CA PHE A 51 -12.64 -5.05 -6.28
C PHE A 51 -13.80 -4.19 -6.79
N PHE A 52 -13.50 -3.12 -7.53
CA PHE A 52 -14.48 -2.17 -8.01
C PHE A 52 -14.14 -1.69 -9.43
N ALA A 53 -15.08 -1.86 -10.35
CA ALA A 53 -14.91 -1.42 -11.74
C ALA A 53 -14.99 0.11 -11.82
N LEU A 54 -13.84 0.75 -11.93
CA LEU A 54 -13.73 2.19 -12.18
C LEU A 54 -14.05 2.49 -13.65
N GLU A 55 -14.95 3.44 -13.91
CA GLU A 55 -15.30 3.86 -15.28
C GLU A 55 -14.07 4.33 -16.08
N ASN A 56 -13.13 4.99 -15.40
CA ASN A 56 -11.91 5.54 -15.99
C ASN A 56 -10.68 4.65 -15.75
N ALA A 57 -10.83 3.34 -15.57
CA ALA A 57 -9.67 2.45 -15.33
C ALA A 57 -8.60 2.53 -16.44
N HIS A 58 -8.99 2.84 -17.67
CA HIS A 58 -8.10 3.02 -18.82
C HIS A 58 -7.15 4.24 -18.66
N GLU A 59 -7.48 5.22 -17.83
CA GLU A 59 -6.59 6.37 -17.54
C GLU A 59 -5.36 5.97 -16.70
N SER A 60 -5.33 4.73 -16.21
CA SER A 60 -4.28 4.19 -15.34
C SER A 60 -3.45 3.06 -15.97
N GLU A 61 -3.44 2.95 -17.30
CA GLU A 61 -2.77 1.88 -18.09
C GLU A 61 -1.23 1.79 -17.95
N GLU A 62 -0.59 2.59 -17.10
CA GLU A 62 0.82 2.36 -16.78
C GLU A 62 0.98 1.05 -16.01
N GLY A 63 1.71 0.09 -16.59
CA GLY A 63 1.91 -1.24 -16.02
C GLY A 63 2.40 -1.23 -14.56
N LEU A 64 2.07 -2.30 -13.85
CA LEU A 64 2.39 -2.44 -12.43
C LEU A 64 3.90 -2.47 -12.17
N PRO A 65 4.37 -1.71 -11.17
CA PRO A 65 5.76 -1.83 -10.75
C PRO A 65 6.00 -3.23 -10.19
N VAL A 66 7.07 -3.87 -10.65
CA VAL A 66 7.53 -5.16 -10.13
C VAL A 66 8.44 -4.90 -8.94
N TRP A 67 8.18 -5.59 -7.83
CA TRP A 67 8.98 -5.53 -6.63
C TRP A 67 9.74 -6.83 -6.39
N ARG A 68 10.75 -6.73 -5.55
CA ARG A 68 11.49 -7.89 -5.03
C ARG A 68 11.41 -7.98 -3.53
N CYS A 69 11.27 -9.21 -3.03
CA CYS A 69 11.44 -9.49 -1.62
C CYS A 69 12.91 -9.21 -1.23
N PRO A 70 13.15 -8.41 -0.18
CA PRO A 70 14.51 -8.14 0.25
C PRO A 70 15.23 -9.34 0.87
N TYR A 71 14.49 -10.38 1.25
CA TYR A 71 15.04 -11.59 1.87
C TYR A 71 15.32 -12.68 0.82
N CYS A 72 14.26 -13.20 0.16
CA CYS A 72 14.38 -14.35 -0.73
C CYS A 72 14.57 -13.97 -2.20
N GLY A 73 14.52 -12.68 -2.55
CA GLY A 73 14.64 -12.21 -3.93
C GLY A 73 13.45 -12.53 -4.84
N HIS A 74 12.34 -13.07 -4.28
CA HIS A 74 11.12 -13.35 -5.02
C HIS A 74 10.60 -12.09 -5.73
N ARG A 75 10.17 -12.24 -6.99
CA ARG A 75 9.68 -11.17 -7.85
C ARG A 75 8.18 -11.29 -8.02
N ALA A 76 7.44 -10.23 -7.74
CA ALA A 76 6.01 -10.15 -7.99
C ALA A 76 5.60 -8.68 -8.26
N GLU A 77 4.37 -8.48 -8.71
CA GLU A 77 3.77 -7.15 -8.81
C GLU A 77 3.67 -6.50 -7.42
N ALA A 78 3.73 -5.17 -7.35
CA ALA A 78 3.82 -4.46 -6.08
C ALA A 78 2.61 -4.69 -5.15
N ASP A 79 1.42 -4.88 -5.71
CA ASP A 79 0.19 -5.16 -4.95
C ASP A 79 0.21 -6.54 -4.28
N CYS A 80 0.97 -7.49 -4.82
CA CYS A 80 1.20 -8.81 -4.21
C CYS A 80 2.01 -8.73 -2.91
N PHE A 81 2.65 -7.59 -2.62
CA PHE A 81 3.37 -7.33 -1.37
C PHE A 81 2.52 -6.60 -0.31
N LEU A 82 1.26 -6.29 -0.60
CA LEU A 82 0.32 -5.76 0.39
C LEU A 82 0.03 -6.83 1.45
N THR A 83 0.06 -6.44 2.72
CA THR A 83 -0.25 -7.37 3.81
C THR A 83 -1.71 -7.82 3.74
N PRO A 84 -2.07 -9.00 4.30
CA PRO A 84 -3.46 -9.43 4.35
C PRO A 84 -4.40 -8.39 4.95
N ALA A 85 -3.98 -7.70 6.02
CA ALA A 85 -4.76 -6.62 6.63
C ALA A 85 -4.99 -5.43 5.69
N GLN A 86 -3.97 -5.03 4.93
CA GLN A 86 -4.09 -3.96 3.94
C GLN A 86 -5.05 -4.37 2.81
N GLN A 87 -4.98 -5.61 2.33
CA GLN A 87 -5.88 -6.10 1.28
C GLN A 87 -7.34 -6.11 1.75
N THR A 88 -7.61 -6.59 2.97
CA THR A 88 -8.95 -6.58 3.57
C THR A 88 -9.49 -5.15 3.72
N HIS A 89 -8.65 -4.21 4.13
CA HIS A 89 -9.04 -2.80 4.22
C HIS A 89 -9.37 -2.21 2.84
N LEU A 90 -8.57 -2.48 1.82
CA LEU A 90 -8.86 -2.00 0.45
C LEU A 90 -10.15 -2.59 -0.11
N GLU A 91 -10.45 -3.86 0.20
CA GLU A 91 -11.71 -4.47 -0.18
C GLU A 91 -12.91 -3.78 0.50
N SER A 92 -12.80 -3.45 1.79
CA SER A 92 -13.87 -2.75 2.51
C SER A 92 -14.09 -1.33 1.98
N VAL A 93 -13.01 -0.62 1.66
CA VAL A 93 -13.06 0.70 1.02
C VAL A 93 -13.73 0.62 -0.34
N ALA A 94 -13.31 -0.29 -1.21
CA ALA A 94 -13.88 -0.47 -2.55
C ALA A 94 -15.39 -0.80 -2.48
N ARG A 95 -15.79 -1.67 -1.55
CA ARG A 95 -17.19 -2.02 -1.31
C ARG A 95 -18.01 -0.83 -0.83
N ALA A 96 -17.46 -0.03 0.08
CA ALA A 96 -18.11 1.17 0.57
C ALA A 96 -18.29 2.18 -0.58
N TRP A 97 -17.25 2.45 -1.38
CA TRP A 97 -17.37 3.30 -2.57
C TRP A 97 -18.46 2.81 -3.53
N ALA A 98 -18.51 1.52 -3.83
CA ALA A 98 -19.55 0.96 -4.70
C ALA A 98 -20.97 1.22 -4.16
N ASN A 99 -21.16 1.07 -2.85
CA ASN A 99 -22.45 1.35 -2.19
C ASN A 99 -22.80 2.84 -2.22
N HIS A 100 -21.82 3.71 -2.01
CA HIS A 100 -21.98 5.16 -2.07
C HIS A 100 -22.33 5.66 -3.48
N VAL A 101 -21.63 5.18 -4.51
CA VAL A 101 -21.96 5.50 -5.92
C VAL A 101 -23.38 5.03 -6.25
N ARG A 102 -23.73 3.80 -5.89
CA ARG A 102 -25.10 3.27 -6.09
C ARG A 102 -26.13 4.11 -5.35
N TYR A 103 -25.85 4.50 -4.11
CA TYR A 103 -26.74 5.34 -3.34
C TYR A 103 -26.98 6.68 -4.02
N GLU A 104 -25.94 7.36 -4.53
CA GLU A 104 -26.12 8.65 -5.20
C GLU A 104 -26.98 8.54 -6.47
N GLN A 105 -26.80 7.47 -7.25
CA GLN A 105 -27.65 7.19 -8.41
C GLN A 105 -29.13 6.98 -8.01
N LEU A 106 -29.38 6.21 -6.95
CA LEU A 106 -30.73 5.94 -6.44
C LEU A 106 -31.35 7.16 -5.76
N ALA A 107 -30.57 7.91 -4.99
CA ALA A 107 -30.99 9.11 -4.30
C ALA A 107 -31.39 10.20 -5.29
N HIS A 108 -30.74 10.28 -6.45
CA HIS A 108 -31.18 11.15 -7.55
C HIS A 108 -32.62 10.83 -8.00
N VAL A 109 -32.94 9.55 -8.22
CA VAL A 109 -34.31 9.12 -8.58
C VAL A 109 -35.31 9.41 -7.46
N SER A 110 -34.92 9.16 -6.21
CA SER A 110 -35.76 9.49 -5.04
C SER A 110 -36.10 10.99 -4.99
N ARG A 111 -35.11 11.85 -5.26
CA ARG A 111 -35.29 13.31 -5.30
C ARG A 111 -36.23 13.74 -6.43
N THR A 112 -36.14 13.14 -7.62
CA THR A 112 -37.02 13.50 -8.75
C THR A 112 -38.46 13.02 -8.57
N LEU A 113 -38.67 11.95 -7.80
CA LEU A 113 -40.00 11.45 -7.44
C LEU A 113 -40.58 12.07 -6.16
N SER A 114 -39.92 13.09 -5.58
CA SER A 114 -40.32 13.70 -4.30
C SER A 114 -41.73 14.30 -4.27
N LEU A 115 -42.31 14.61 -5.44
CA LEU A 115 -43.68 15.13 -5.58
C LEU A 115 -44.74 14.02 -5.74
N ASN A 116 -44.33 12.75 -5.82
CA ASN A 116 -45.27 11.64 -5.92
C ASN A 116 -45.99 11.42 -4.57
N PRO A 117 -47.33 11.51 -4.50
CA PRO A 117 -48.10 11.34 -3.27
C PRO A 117 -48.07 9.90 -2.71
N SER A 118 -47.56 8.93 -3.47
CA SER A 118 -47.46 7.52 -3.05
C SER A 118 -46.14 6.90 -3.52
N PRO A 119 -45.01 7.23 -2.88
CA PRO A 119 -43.71 6.71 -3.26
C PRO A 119 -43.61 5.22 -2.91
N THR A 120 -43.25 4.38 -3.89
CA THR A 120 -42.97 2.95 -3.70
C THR A 120 -41.48 2.63 -3.66
N PHE A 121 -40.65 3.67 -3.66
CA PHE A 121 -39.19 3.58 -3.76
C PHE A 121 -38.56 4.51 -2.74
N VAL A 122 -37.60 3.99 -1.97
CA VAL A 122 -36.82 4.75 -0.99
C VAL A 122 -35.36 4.34 -1.12
N ALA A 123 -34.49 5.32 -1.37
CA ALA A 123 -33.05 5.11 -1.32
C ALA A 123 -32.59 5.06 0.15
N VAL A 124 -31.90 4.00 0.54
CA VAL A 124 -31.35 3.84 1.89
C VAL A 124 -29.91 4.32 1.88
N ALA A 125 -29.58 5.24 2.79
CA ALA A 125 -28.22 5.75 2.93
C ALA A 125 -27.26 4.61 3.32
N PRO A 126 -26.09 4.51 2.70
CA PRO A 126 -25.09 3.51 3.04
C PRO A 126 -24.41 3.85 4.36
N GLU A 127 -23.71 2.87 4.93
CA GLU A 127 -22.79 3.10 6.05
C GLU A 127 -21.67 4.08 5.65
N SER A 128 -21.07 4.74 6.64
CA SER A 128 -19.91 5.61 6.41
C SER A 128 -18.73 4.85 5.80
N LEU A 129 -17.88 5.55 5.06
CA LEU A 129 -16.64 4.97 4.56
C LEU A 129 -15.79 4.42 5.73
N PRO A 130 -15.05 3.30 5.51
CA PRO A 130 -14.05 2.86 6.47
C PRO A 130 -13.07 3.99 6.78
N GLY A 131 -12.80 4.20 8.07
CA GLY A 131 -11.74 5.12 8.49
C GLY A 131 -10.34 4.60 8.15
N PRO A 132 -9.29 5.41 8.38
CA PRO A 132 -7.92 4.99 8.14
C PRO A 132 -7.55 3.75 8.96
N MET A 133 -6.62 2.95 8.44
CA MET A 133 -6.04 1.84 9.19
C MET A 133 -5.31 2.33 10.44
N GLU A 134 -5.23 1.48 11.46
CA GLU A 134 -4.40 1.76 12.63
C GLU A 134 -2.92 1.97 12.21
N PRO A 135 -2.19 2.89 12.87
CA PRO A 135 -0.78 3.11 12.59
C PRO A 135 0.06 1.84 12.73
N GLU A 136 1.09 1.71 11.91
CA GLU A 136 1.97 0.55 11.99
C GLU A 136 2.83 0.62 13.26
N PRO A 137 2.96 -0.48 14.02
CA PRO A 137 3.82 -0.49 15.20
C PRO A 137 5.29 -0.35 14.83
N ASP A 138 6.07 0.30 15.70
CA ASP A 138 7.53 0.34 15.60
C ASP A 138 8.14 -0.99 16.05
N GLU A 139 8.12 -1.96 15.15
CA GLU A 139 8.80 -3.24 15.31
C GLU A 139 10.33 -3.09 15.29
N LEU A 140 11.03 -4.06 15.89
CA LEU A 140 12.49 -4.14 15.89
C LEU A 140 13.04 -4.52 14.50
N LEU A 141 12.91 -3.59 13.56
CA LEU A 141 13.49 -3.65 12.23
C LEU A 141 14.60 -2.59 12.11
N ARG A 142 15.72 -2.96 11.50
CA ARG A 142 16.80 -2.03 11.20
C ARG A 142 16.60 -1.40 9.83
N VAL A 143 16.92 -0.12 9.71
CA VAL A 143 16.95 0.59 8.43
C VAL A 143 18.23 0.23 7.70
N ILE A 144 18.11 -0.21 6.45
CA ILE A 144 19.22 -0.48 5.54
C ILE A 144 19.10 0.45 4.33
N PRO A 145 20.09 1.33 4.07
CA PRO A 145 20.12 2.15 2.87
C PRO A 145 20.54 1.32 1.65
N MET A 146 19.72 1.31 0.61
CA MET A 146 19.98 0.63 -0.66
C MET A 146 20.83 1.52 -1.55
N LEU A 147 22.15 1.34 -1.51
CA LEU A 147 23.12 2.14 -2.28
C LEU A 147 22.89 2.16 -3.80
N CYS A 148 22.17 1.17 -4.35
CA CYS A 148 21.90 1.09 -5.78
C CYS A 148 20.89 2.12 -6.29
N CYS A 149 20.00 2.62 -5.42
CA CYS A 149 18.91 3.51 -5.80
C CYS A 149 18.56 4.57 -4.75
N GLY A 150 19.27 4.60 -3.61
CA GLY A 150 19.05 5.57 -2.54
C GLY A 150 17.83 5.30 -1.67
N GLU A 151 17.19 4.14 -1.81
CA GLU A 151 15.99 3.79 -1.04
C GLU A 151 16.32 3.23 0.33
N ASP A 152 15.55 3.59 1.34
CA ASP A 152 15.65 2.97 2.67
C ASP A 152 14.68 1.79 2.79
N VAL A 153 15.15 0.69 3.38
CA VAL A 153 14.31 -0.48 3.65
C VAL A 153 14.51 -0.94 5.10
N LYS A 154 13.43 -1.12 5.84
CA LYS A 154 13.45 -1.72 7.18
C LYS A 154 13.35 -3.24 7.07
N LEU A 155 14.33 -3.93 7.64
CA LEU A 155 14.46 -5.40 7.62
C LEU A 155 14.60 -5.96 9.04
N LEU A 156 14.35 -7.26 9.19
CA LEU A 156 14.54 -7.97 10.47
C LEU A 156 15.97 -7.76 11.01
N TRP A 157 16.06 -7.43 12.30
CA TRP A 157 17.34 -7.15 12.95
C TRP A 157 18.34 -8.32 12.86
N GLU A 158 17.84 -9.55 12.91
CA GLU A 158 18.63 -10.78 12.86
C GLU A 158 18.95 -11.25 11.43
N TRP A 159 18.53 -10.52 10.38
CA TRP A 159 18.81 -10.95 9.01
C TRP A 159 20.27 -10.68 8.63
N ASP A 160 21.08 -11.72 8.47
CA ASP A 160 22.52 -11.64 8.20
C ASP A 160 22.92 -12.12 6.79
N GLN A 161 21.93 -12.58 6.01
CA GLN A 161 22.14 -13.11 4.66
C GLN A 161 22.18 -12.00 3.60
N LEU A 162 22.29 -12.44 2.34
CA LEU A 162 22.13 -11.57 1.18
C LEU A 162 20.78 -10.82 1.25
N ILE A 163 20.81 -9.56 0.85
CA ILE A 163 19.68 -8.64 0.80
C ILE A 163 19.45 -8.27 -0.66
N PHE A 164 18.20 -8.25 -1.11
CA PHE A 164 17.85 -7.79 -2.44
C PHE A 164 17.20 -6.41 -2.35
N CYS A 165 17.59 -5.46 -3.21
CA CYS A 165 16.89 -4.19 -3.30
C CYS A 165 15.45 -4.44 -3.80
N PRO A 166 14.41 -3.99 -3.08
CA PRO A 166 13.03 -4.19 -3.51
C PRO A 166 12.67 -3.49 -4.83
N ARG A 167 13.41 -2.44 -5.21
CA ARG A 167 13.19 -1.68 -6.44
C ARG A 167 13.89 -2.30 -7.64
N CYS A 168 15.23 -2.25 -7.67
CA CYS A 168 15.98 -2.68 -8.84
C CYS A 168 16.41 -4.16 -8.79
N GLY A 169 16.36 -4.81 -7.62
CA GLY A 169 16.81 -6.18 -7.43
C GLY A 169 18.33 -6.35 -7.31
N ALA A 170 19.08 -5.25 -7.22
CA ALA A 170 20.50 -5.30 -6.89
C ALA A 170 20.72 -6.06 -5.58
N ARG A 171 21.85 -6.74 -5.48
CA ARG A 171 22.21 -7.54 -4.32
C ARG A 171 23.06 -6.68 -3.39
N HIS A 172 22.61 -6.56 -2.16
CA HIS A 172 23.25 -5.90 -1.03
C HIS A 172 23.53 -6.96 0.01
N GLY A 173 24.53 -6.79 0.87
CA GLY A 173 24.85 -7.84 1.85
C GLY A 173 25.84 -8.87 1.33
N GLY A 174 26.52 -9.48 2.32
CA GLY A 174 27.93 -9.86 2.25
C GLY A 174 28.85 -9.05 3.19
N LEU A 175 28.30 -8.26 4.12
CA LEU A 175 29.07 -7.59 5.19
C LEU A 175 29.14 -8.42 6.49
N SER A 176 29.22 -9.75 6.35
CA SER A 176 29.94 -10.56 7.35
C SER A 176 31.46 -10.36 7.26
N GLY A 177 31.94 -9.26 6.64
CA GLY A 177 33.18 -8.64 7.04
C GLY A 177 32.88 -7.66 8.19
N ARG A 178 33.22 -7.91 9.45
CA ARG A 178 34.63 -7.97 9.89
C ARG A 178 35.63 -7.90 8.73
N GLN A 179 35.60 -6.84 7.93
CA GLN A 179 36.87 -6.33 7.43
C GLN A 179 37.53 -5.76 8.67
N GLN A 180 38.42 -6.55 9.29
CA GLN A 180 39.48 -5.96 10.08
C GLN A 180 40.20 -5.00 9.16
N VAL A 181 39.87 -3.72 9.26
CA VAL A 181 40.72 -2.67 8.71
C VAL A 181 41.97 -2.70 9.59
N GLN A 182 43.00 -3.42 9.13
CA GLN A 182 44.34 -3.33 9.73
C GLN A 182 44.91 -1.99 9.29
N LEU A 183 44.86 -1.01 10.19
CA LEU A 183 45.59 0.23 10.04
C LEU A 183 47.04 -0.04 10.44
N GLU A 184 47.94 -0.14 9.47
CA GLU A 184 49.38 -0.04 9.71
C GLU A 184 49.76 1.44 9.79
N ILE A 185 50.30 1.85 10.94
CA ILE A 185 50.90 3.17 11.11
C ILE A 185 52.32 3.07 10.56
N ILE A 186 52.58 3.77 9.45
CA ILE A 186 53.93 3.92 8.89
C ILE A 186 54.62 5.05 9.67
N PRO A 187 55.69 4.79 10.44
CA PRO A 187 56.48 5.85 11.05
C PRO A 187 57.27 6.63 9.98
N GLU A 188 57.33 7.95 10.15
CA GLU A 188 58.10 8.89 9.31
C GLU A 188 59.61 8.62 9.32
#